data_AF-A0A7V8G2H9-F1
#
_entry.id   AF-A0A7V8G2H9-F1
#
_cell.length_a   1.000
_cell.length_b   1.000
_cell.length_c   1.000
_cell.angle_alpha   90.00
_cell.angle_beta   90.00
_cell.angle_gamma   90.00
#
_symmetry.space_group_name_H-M   'P 1'
#
loop_
_entity.id
_entity.type
_entity.pdbx_description
1 polymer ?
#
loop_
_entity_poly.entity_id
_entity_poly.type
_entity_poly.pdbx_seq_one_letter_code
_entity_poly.pdbx_strand_id
1 'polypeptide(L)'
;MMADVGRPLAAPAPLPDSKAFPMPTAETLEKFIARVESNFHAEALAEFYTEDSSMQENQSPPRAGLAANIARERATLARASAVRSQCVRPALVQGDHVAIRWIFEFDWLDGSSNRIEEIAWQRWSGERIVAEQFFYDPVQMAPKKPAAPAP
;
A
#
# COMPACT_ATOMS: atom_id res chain seq x y z
N MET A 1 8.58 -11.76 -42.61
CA MET A 1 8.03 -12.59 -41.51
C MET A 1 7.05 -11.70 -40.77
N MET A 2 5.75 -11.86 -41.02
CA MET A 2 4.69 -11.04 -40.42
C MET A 2 4.35 -11.63 -39.05
N ALA A 3 4.49 -10.86 -37.98
CA ALA A 3 4.08 -11.29 -36.65
C ALA A 3 2.57 -11.01 -36.48
N ASP A 4 1.88 -12.04 -36.03
CA ASP A 4 0.44 -12.15 -35.80
C ASP A 4 -0.06 -11.04 -34.84
N VAL A 5 -0.90 -10.14 -35.37
CA VAL A 5 -1.61 -9.10 -34.61
C VAL A 5 -3.07 -9.55 -34.51
N GLY A 6 -3.52 -9.90 -33.32
CA GLY A 6 -4.96 -9.89 -33.03
C GLY A 6 -5.54 -11.13 -32.37
N ARG A 7 -4.93 -11.64 -31.29
CA ARG A 7 -5.70 -12.46 -30.35
C ARG A 7 -6.26 -11.55 -29.24
N PRO A 8 -7.57 -11.26 -29.19
CA PRO A 8 -8.13 -10.51 -28.09
C PRO A 8 -7.86 -11.27 -26.79
N LEU A 9 -7.35 -10.55 -25.78
CA LEU A 9 -7.26 -11.06 -24.42
C LEU A 9 -8.69 -11.45 -24.02
N ALA A 10 -8.89 -12.72 -23.64
CA ALA A 10 -10.18 -13.18 -23.18
C ALA A 10 -10.67 -12.25 -22.06
N ALA A 11 -11.93 -11.82 -22.14
CA ALA A 11 -12.53 -11.05 -21.06
C ALA A 11 -12.36 -11.82 -19.75
N PRO A 12 -11.96 -11.16 -18.65
CA PRO A 12 -11.83 -11.83 -17.36
C PRO A 12 -13.15 -12.51 -17.01
N ALA A 13 -13.07 -13.73 -16.48
CA ALA A 13 -14.24 -14.47 -16.04
C ALA A 13 -15.08 -13.59 -15.08
N PRO A 14 -16.42 -13.64 -15.17
CA PRO A 14 -17.27 -12.89 -14.25
C PRO A 14 -16.90 -13.24 -12.81
N LEU A 15 -16.77 -12.20 -11.98
CA LEU A 15 -16.41 -12.36 -10.57
C LEU A 15 -17.45 -13.27 -9.89
N PRO A 16 -17.01 -14.28 -9.13
CA PRO A 16 -17.93 -15.17 -8.40
C PRO A 16 -18.84 -14.38 -7.47
N ASP A 17 -20.03 -14.94 -7.21
CA ASP A 17 -21.06 -14.33 -6.36
C ASP A 17 -20.48 -13.75 -5.07
N SER A 18 -20.78 -12.46 -4.83
CA SER A 18 -20.37 -11.62 -3.68
C SER A 18 -20.78 -12.16 -2.29
N LYS A 19 -21.32 -13.38 -2.19
CA LYS A 19 -21.74 -14.01 -0.93
C LYS A 19 -20.63 -14.82 -0.24
N ALA A 20 -19.46 -15.02 -0.86
CA ALA A 20 -18.45 -15.96 -0.36
C ALA A 20 -17.09 -15.35 0.03
N PHE A 21 -16.88 -14.04 -0.12
CA PHE A 21 -15.62 -13.40 0.28
C PHE A 21 -15.91 -12.36 1.36
N PRO A 22 -15.49 -12.61 2.61
CA PRO A 22 -15.82 -11.70 3.68
C PRO A 22 -15.01 -10.42 3.45
N MET A 23 -15.72 -9.36 3.09
CA MET A 23 -15.20 -8.00 2.99
C MET A 23 -14.96 -7.43 4.39
N PRO A 24 -14.04 -6.47 4.59
CA PRO A 24 -13.94 -5.82 5.88
C PRO A 24 -15.21 -5.03 6.18
N THR A 25 -15.57 -4.95 7.46
CA THR A 25 -16.54 -3.96 7.89
C THR A 25 -16.00 -2.54 7.67
N ALA A 26 -16.91 -1.57 7.47
CA ALA A 26 -16.52 -0.16 7.40
C ALA A 26 -15.76 0.28 8.66
N GLU A 27 -16.15 -0.21 9.84
CA GLU A 27 -15.48 0.09 11.10
C GLU A 27 -14.03 -0.41 11.12
N THR A 28 -13.78 -1.65 10.70
CA THR A 28 -12.41 -2.20 10.60
C THR A 28 -11.57 -1.43 9.60
N LEU A 29 -12.13 -1.08 8.44
CA LEU A 29 -11.42 -0.29 7.43
C LEU A 29 -11.04 1.09 7.99
N GLU A 30 -11.96 1.77 8.67
CA GLU A 30 -11.66 3.06 9.30
C GLU A 30 -10.63 2.94 10.42
N LYS A 31 -10.64 1.85 11.21
CA LYS A 31 -9.61 1.58 12.22
C LYS A 31 -8.24 1.37 11.57
N PHE A 32 -8.17 0.58 10.50
CA PHE A 32 -6.93 0.39 9.75
C PHE A 32 -6.40 1.73 9.23
N ILE A 33 -7.26 2.53 8.61
CA ILE A 33 -6.87 3.85 8.08
C ILE A 33 -6.36 4.76 9.21
N ALA A 34 -7.09 4.84 10.32
CA ALA A 34 -6.70 5.68 11.45
C ALA A 34 -5.35 5.28 12.07
N ARG A 35 -5.03 3.97 12.10
CA ARG A 35 -3.71 3.49 12.54
C ARG A 35 -2.60 3.98 11.63
N VAL A 36 -2.79 3.87 10.31
CA VAL A 36 -1.82 4.35 9.31
C VAL A 36 -1.65 5.87 9.38
N GLU A 37 -2.74 6.64 9.44
CA GLU A 37 -2.70 8.11 9.58
C GLU A 37 -2.01 8.57 10.88
N SER A 38 -2.07 7.74 11.92
CA SER A 38 -1.37 7.98 13.20
C SER A 38 0.09 7.47 13.21
N ASN A 39 0.64 7.11 12.05
CA ASN A 39 1.98 6.56 11.85
C ASN A 39 2.26 5.23 12.59
N PHE A 40 1.23 4.49 12.99
CA PHE A 40 1.36 3.15 13.57
C PHE A 40 1.42 2.08 12.48
N HIS A 41 2.28 2.24 11.47
CA HIS A 41 2.30 1.37 10.29
C HIS A 41 2.68 -0.08 10.63
N ALA A 42 3.69 -0.27 11.47
CA ALA A 42 4.13 -1.61 11.88
C ALA A 42 3.10 -2.34 12.73
N GLU A 43 2.37 -1.60 13.57
CA GLU A 43 1.26 -2.11 14.38
C GLU A 43 0.04 -2.39 13.50
N ALA A 44 -0.25 -1.53 12.51
CA ALA A 44 -1.30 -1.77 11.53
C ALA A 44 -1.06 -3.08 10.75
N LEU A 45 0.19 -3.34 10.35
CA LEU A 45 0.57 -4.63 9.77
C LEU A 45 0.21 -5.79 10.72
N ALA A 46 0.64 -5.73 11.98
CA ALA A 46 0.38 -6.79 12.96
C ALA A 46 -1.12 -7.01 13.24
N GLU A 47 -1.90 -5.93 13.31
CA GLU A 47 -3.32 -5.94 13.64
C GLU A 47 -4.18 -6.45 12.48
N PHE A 48 -3.90 -6.00 11.26
CA PHE A 48 -4.82 -6.15 10.12
C PHE A 48 -4.36 -7.13 9.05
N TYR A 49 -3.16 -7.69 9.09
CA TYR A 49 -2.71 -8.61 8.03
C TYR A 49 -2.77 -10.06 8.50
N THR A 50 -2.92 -10.99 7.57
CA THR A 50 -2.72 -12.42 7.86
C THR A 50 -1.22 -12.75 7.95
N GLU A 51 -0.88 -13.84 8.64
CA GLU A 51 0.51 -14.26 8.86
C GLU A 51 1.26 -14.52 7.54
N ASP A 52 0.54 -15.08 6.56
CA ASP A 52 1.02 -15.42 5.22
C ASP A 52 0.83 -14.30 4.19
N SER A 53 0.42 -13.11 4.63
CA SER A 53 0.15 -11.98 3.73
C SER A 53 1.36 -11.60 2.88
N SER A 54 1.08 -11.00 1.72
CA SER A 54 2.09 -10.51 0.80
C SER A 54 1.94 -9.02 0.50
N MET A 55 3.07 -8.35 0.29
CA MET A 55 3.14 -6.95 -0.15
C MET A 55 3.94 -6.86 -1.44
N GLN A 56 3.48 -6.07 -2.40
CA GLN A 56 4.09 -5.94 -3.72
C GLN A 56 4.28 -4.48 -4.13
N GLU A 57 5.51 -4.11 -4.47
CA GLU A 57 5.85 -2.79 -5.00
C GLU A 57 5.70 -2.78 -6.52
N ASN A 58 4.71 -2.04 -7.05
CA ASN A 58 4.45 -1.98 -8.48
C ASN A 58 4.41 -3.40 -9.08
N GLN A 59 5.31 -3.72 -10.01
CA GLN A 59 5.36 -5.00 -10.74
C GLN A 59 6.53 -5.87 -10.28
N SER A 60 7.15 -5.52 -9.16
CA SER A 60 8.23 -6.31 -8.54
C SER A 60 7.69 -7.64 -8.02
N PRO A 61 8.55 -8.64 -7.75
CA PRO A 61 8.13 -9.87 -7.07
C PRO A 61 7.49 -9.58 -5.70
N PRO A 62 6.38 -10.25 -5.33
CA PRO A 62 5.76 -10.09 -4.02
C PRO A 62 6.69 -10.49 -2.87
N ARG A 63 6.63 -9.72 -1.77
CA ARG A 63 7.30 -9.99 -0.50
C ARG A 63 6.31 -10.66 0.44
N ALA A 64 6.51 -11.93 0.73
CA ALA A 64 5.64 -12.71 1.61
C ALA A 64 6.07 -12.66 3.09
N GLY A 65 5.10 -12.82 3.98
CA GLY A 65 5.29 -13.04 5.41
C GLY A 65 5.18 -11.77 6.26
N LEU A 66 4.22 -11.78 7.19
CA LEU A 66 3.92 -10.65 8.08
C LEU A 66 5.13 -10.19 8.90
N ALA A 67 5.82 -11.12 9.56
CA ALA A 67 6.97 -10.80 10.41
C ALA A 67 8.07 -10.06 9.63
N ALA A 68 8.34 -10.50 8.40
CA ALA A 68 9.34 -9.88 7.54
C ALA A 68 8.89 -8.50 7.03
N ASN A 69 7.59 -8.32 6.77
CA ASN A 69 7.01 -7.02 6.40
C ASN A 69 7.09 -6.03 7.56
N ILE A 70 6.74 -6.43 8.79
CA ILE A 70 6.88 -5.61 10.00
C ILE A 70 8.33 -5.18 10.21
N ALA A 71 9.30 -6.10 10.04
CA ALA A 71 10.71 -5.76 10.21
C ALA A 71 11.19 -4.72 9.19
N ARG A 72 10.78 -4.84 7.92
CA ARG A 72 11.09 -3.86 6.87
C ARG A 72 10.45 -2.50 7.13
N GLU A 73 9.20 -2.50 7.58
CA GLU A 73 8.48 -1.28 7.93
C GLU A 73 9.19 -0.53 9.06
N ARG A 74 9.50 -1.23 10.16
CA ARG A 74 10.26 -0.67 11.29
C ARG A 74 11.63 -0.14 10.85
N ALA A 75 12.34 -0.88 10.00
CA ALA A 75 13.64 -0.45 9.49
C ALA A 75 13.54 0.81 8.63
N THR A 76 12.48 0.96 7.84
CA THR A 76 12.23 2.16 7.03
C THR A 76 11.93 3.36 7.91
N LEU A 77 10.98 3.22 8.84
CA LEU A 77 10.56 4.27 9.77
C LEU A 77 11.69 4.73 10.70
N ALA A 78 12.60 3.83 11.10
CA ALA A 78 13.75 4.18 11.94
C ALA A 78 14.73 5.17 11.30
N ARG A 79 14.66 5.37 9.97
CA ARG A 79 15.48 6.36 9.25
C ARG A 79 14.80 7.72 9.13
N ALA A 80 13.50 7.79 9.39
CA ALA A 80 12.72 9.02 9.29
C ALA A 80 12.82 9.81 10.59
N SER A 81 13.02 11.11 10.49
CA SER A 81 12.89 12.04 11.62
C SER A 81 11.43 12.42 11.83
N ALA A 82 10.63 12.45 10.77
CA ALA A 82 9.19 12.64 10.82
C ALA A 82 8.50 11.91 9.66
N VAL A 83 7.27 11.46 9.91
CA VAL A 83 6.38 10.90 8.89
C VAL A 83 5.02 11.56 9.03
N ARG A 84 4.41 11.92 7.91
CA ARG A 84 3.02 12.38 7.85
C ARG A 84 2.28 11.48 6.86
N SER A 85 1.18 10.91 7.31
CA SER A 85 0.42 9.89 6.59
C SER A 85 -1.02 10.36 6.44
N GLN A 86 -1.53 10.37 5.21
CA GLN A 86 -2.86 10.85 4.91
C GLN A 86 -3.59 9.92 3.95
N CYS A 87 -4.81 9.50 4.33
CA CYS A 87 -5.75 8.88 3.41
C CYS A 87 -6.45 9.95 2.58
N VAL A 88 -6.27 9.92 1.26
CA VAL A 88 -7.06 10.77 0.35
C VAL A 88 -8.39 10.08 0.08
N ARG A 89 -9.44 10.59 0.71
CA ARG A 89 -10.79 10.01 0.65
C ARG A 89 -11.45 10.19 -0.73
N PRO A 90 -12.38 9.30 -1.11
CA PRO A 90 -12.82 8.10 -0.38
C PRO A 90 -11.85 6.92 -0.52
N ALA A 91 -11.85 6.02 0.47
CA ALA A 91 -11.40 4.64 0.27
C ALA A 91 -12.51 3.86 -0.45
N LEU A 92 -12.17 3.12 -1.49
CA LEU A 92 -13.13 2.40 -2.31
C LEU A 92 -13.16 0.93 -1.91
N VAL A 93 -14.35 0.36 -1.74
CA VAL A 93 -14.55 -1.04 -1.38
C VAL A 93 -15.44 -1.71 -2.43
N GLN A 94 -15.00 -2.86 -2.94
CA GLN A 94 -15.79 -3.69 -3.85
C GLN A 94 -15.53 -5.17 -3.53
N GLY A 95 -16.50 -5.82 -2.89
CA GLY A 95 -16.32 -7.19 -2.40
C GLY A 95 -15.15 -7.25 -1.42
N ASP A 96 -14.23 -8.19 -1.64
CA ASP A 96 -13.01 -8.36 -0.84
C ASP A 96 -11.85 -7.43 -1.23
N HIS A 97 -12.07 -6.52 -2.19
CA HIS A 97 -11.05 -5.58 -2.61
C HIS A 97 -11.27 -4.20 -2.01
N VAL A 98 -10.16 -3.59 -1.57
CA VAL A 98 -10.12 -2.21 -1.09
C VAL A 98 -9.03 -1.45 -1.83
N ALA A 99 -9.35 -0.27 -2.34
CA ALA A 99 -8.39 0.66 -2.92
C ALA A 99 -8.30 1.91 -2.05
N ILE A 100 -7.09 2.23 -1.58
CA ILE A 100 -6.84 3.41 -0.76
C ILE A 100 -5.76 4.26 -1.41
N ARG A 101 -6.03 5.56 -1.58
CA ARG A 101 -5.03 6.52 -2.01
C ARG A 101 -4.35 7.10 -0.79
N TRP A 102 -3.03 6.95 -0.73
CA TRP A 102 -2.20 7.48 0.36
C TRP A 102 -1.33 8.62 -0.14
N ILE A 103 -1.14 9.62 0.72
CA ILE A 103 -0.03 10.56 0.64
C ILE A 103 0.84 10.32 1.88
N PHE A 104 2.12 10.06 1.65
CA PHE A 104 3.14 9.97 2.68
C PHE A 104 4.19 11.05 2.46
N GLU A 105 4.52 11.78 3.52
CA GLU A 105 5.64 12.72 3.52
C GLU A 105 6.66 12.28 4.56
N PHE A 106 7.89 12.07 4.12
CA PHE A 106 9.01 11.68 4.95
C PHE A 106 10.01 12.82 5.04
N ASP A 107 10.37 13.18 6.26
CA ASP A 107 11.61 13.88 6.56
C ASP A 107 12.62 12.84 7.07
N TRP A 108 13.80 12.78 6.45
CA TRP A 108 14.82 11.80 6.80
C TRP A 108 15.87 12.39 7.74
N LEU A 109 16.54 11.51 8.50
CA LEU A 109 17.61 11.92 9.43
C LEU A 109 18.81 12.58 8.75
N ASP A 110 19.02 12.36 7.46
CA ASP A 110 20.11 12.98 6.68
C ASP A 110 19.74 14.36 6.11
N GLY A 111 18.57 14.89 6.49
CA GLY A 111 18.04 16.18 6.06
C GLY A 111 17.42 16.17 4.66
N SER A 112 17.35 15.03 3.98
CA SER A 112 16.54 14.90 2.76
C SER A 112 15.06 14.66 3.09
N SER A 113 14.19 14.84 2.10
CA SER A 113 12.76 14.53 2.22
C SER A 113 12.18 14.03 0.90
N ASN A 114 11.07 13.31 0.99
CA ASN A 114 10.23 13.02 -0.17
C ASN A 114 8.76 12.95 0.20
N ARG A 115 7.92 13.26 -0.80
CA ARG A 115 6.48 13.05 -0.77
C ARG A 115 6.16 11.96 -1.78
N ILE A 116 5.47 10.93 -1.32
CA ILE A 116 5.02 9.79 -2.11
C ILE A 116 3.50 9.84 -2.14
N GLU A 117 2.95 9.68 -3.34
CA GLU A 117 1.55 9.38 -3.54
C GLU A 117 1.40 8.02 -4.19
N GLU A 118 0.55 7.19 -3.59
CA GLU A 118 0.34 5.81 -4.03
C GLU A 118 -1.11 5.36 -3.90
N ILE A 119 -1.46 4.32 -4.66
CA ILE A 119 -2.67 3.53 -4.44
C ILE A 119 -2.26 2.19 -3.84
N ALA A 120 -2.77 1.89 -2.65
CA ALA A 120 -2.74 0.55 -2.07
C ALA A 120 -3.96 -0.23 -2.57
N TRP A 121 -3.71 -1.25 -3.37
CA TRP A 121 -4.71 -2.20 -3.85
C TRP A 121 -4.67 -3.45 -2.97
N GLN A 122 -5.66 -3.60 -2.12
CA GLN A 122 -5.72 -4.62 -1.09
C GLN A 122 -6.73 -5.69 -1.46
N ARG A 123 -6.41 -6.94 -1.12
CA ARG A 123 -7.36 -8.04 -1.03
C ARG A 123 -7.49 -8.49 0.41
N TRP A 124 -8.72 -8.64 0.85
CA TRP A 124 -9.10 -8.97 2.22
C TRP A 124 -9.69 -10.38 2.33
N SER A 125 -9.60 -10.95 3.53
CA SER A 125 -10.26 -12.16 3.96
C SER A 125 -10.87 -11.89 5.33
N GLY A 126 -12.11 -11.41 5.31
CA GLY A 126 -12.83 -10.87 6.45
C GLY A 126 -12.21 -9.57 6.89
N GLU A 127 -11.84 -9.52 8.16
CA GLU A 127 -11.26 -8.32 8.78
C GLU A 127 -9.74 -8.24 8.63
N ARG A 128 -9.13 -9.07 7.76
CA ARG A 128 -7.68 -9.09 7.54
C ARG A 128 -7.27 -9.00 6.07
N ILE A 129 -6.15 -8.34 5.80
CA ILE A 129 -5.50 -8.20 4.51
C ILE A 129 -4.63 -9.44 4.24
N VAL A 130 -4.81 -10.06 3.08
CA VAL A 130 -4.05 -11.24 2.63
C VAL A 130 -3.06 -10.89 1.51
N ALA A 131 -3.31 -9.81 0.77
CA ALA A 131 -2.39 -9.32 -0.24
C ALA A 131 -2.58 -7.81 -0.42
N GLU A 132 -1.48 -7.11 -0.66
CA GLU A 132 -1.48 -5.69 -0.97
C GLU A 132 -0.46 -5.39 -2.06
N GLN A 133 -0.89 -4.62 -3.06
CA GLN A 133 -0.04 -4.12 -4.13
C GLN A 133 -0.09 -2.60 -4.17
N PHE A 134 1.09 -1.97 -4.18
CA PHE A 134 1.25 -0.53 -4.23
C PHE A 134 1.51 -0.07 -5.65
N PHE A 135 0.83 0.98 -6.08
CA PHE A 135 1.04 1.63 -7.37
C PHE A 135 1.43 3.09 -7.17
N TYR A 136 2.58 3.48 -7.72
CA TYR A 136 3.10 4.84 -7.63
C TYR A 136 4.11 5.10 -8.75
N ASP A 137 4.40 6.38 -9.02
CA ASP A 137 5.56 6.75 -9.86
C ASP A 137 6.88 6.51 -9.10
N PRO A 138 7.76 5.59 -9.56
CA PRO A 138 9.02 5.28 -8.88
C PRO A 138 9.95 6.47 -8.68
N VAL A 139 9.84 7.53 -9.49
CA VAL A 139 10.68 8.74 -9.34
C VAL A 139 10.46 9.43 -7.99
N GLN A 140 9.29 9.22 -7.36
CA GLN A 140 8.95 9.78 -6.04
C GLN A 140 9.76 9.15 -4.89
N MET A 141 10.31 7.96 -5.10
CA MET A 141 11.05 7.22 -4.07
C MET A 141 12.44 7.79 -3.80
N ALA A 142 12.95 8.67 -4.65
CA ALA A 142 14.23 9.34 -4.47
C ALA A 142 14.08 10.57 -3.53
N PRO A 143 14.70 10.55 -2.33
CA PRO A 143 14.71 11.71 -1.43
C PRO A 143 15.47 12.88 -2.05
N LYS A 144 14.97 14.09 -1.82
CA LYS A 144 15.56 15.35 -2.28
C LYS A 144 16.08 16.11 -1.08
N LYS A 145 17.29 16.66 -1.19
CA LYS A 145 17.77 17.62 -0.19
C LYS A 145 17.12 18.99 -0.44
N PRO A 146 16.81 19.76 0.61
CA PRO A 146 16.42 21.16 0.46
C PRO A 146 17.46 21.88 -0.40
N ALA A 147 17.00 22.74 -1.31
CA ALA A 147 17.90 23.67 -1.96
C ALA A 147 18.60 24.50 -0.87
N ALA A 148 19.92 24.69 -1.00
CA ALA A 148 20.62 25.65 -0.15
C ALA A 148 19.90 27.00 -0.24
N PRO A 149 19.73 27.73 0.87
CA PRO A 149 19.17 29.07 0.81
C PRO A 149 19.96 29.90 -0.20
N ALA A 150 19.24 30.67 -1.02
CA ALA A 150 19.89 31.62 -1.93
C ALA A 150 20.76 32.60 -1.11
N PRO A 151 21.93 33.02 -1.64
CA PRO A 151 22.85 33.90 -0.93
C PRO A 151 22.23 35.24 -0.54
#